data_AF-K5ZTV9-F1
#
_entry.id   AF-K5ZTV9-F1
#
_cell.length_a   1.000
_cell.length_b   1.000
_cell.length_c   1.000
_cell.angle_alpha   90.00
_cell.angle_beta   90.00
_cell.angle_gamma   90.00
#
_symmetry.space_group_name_H-M   'P 1'
#
loop_
_entity.id
_entity.type
_entity.pdbx_description
1 polymer ?
#
loop_
_entity_poly.entity_id
_entity_poly.type
_entity_poly.pdbx_seq_one_letter_code
_entity_poly.pdbx_strand_id
1 'polypeptide(L)' 'MALKRKYSPPQPNRPRVHKVTFMLNDEEQKAVDRYLARYNIENKSRWYRETILSHILKTLEEDYPTLFKETEMRR' A
#
# COMPACT_ATOMS: atom_id res chain seq x y z
N MET A 1 -4.67 -8.69 -20.71
CA MET A 1 -4.93 -7.25 -20.54
C MET A 1 -4.62 -6.87 -19.10
N ALA A 2 -3.56 -6.11 -18.83
CA ALA A 2 -3.24 -5.71 -17.46
C ALA A 2 -4.29 -4.71 -16.97
N LEU A 3 -5.05 -5.07 -15.93
CA LEU A 3 -5.97 -4.16 -15.26
C LEU A 3 -5.19 -2.93 -14.80
N LYS A 4 -5.44 -1.79 -15.46
CA LYS A 4 -4.87 -0.49 -15.09
C LYS A 4 -5.36 -0.18 -13.66
N ARG A 5 -4.48 -0.33 -12.67
CA ARG A 5 -4.82 -0.07 -11.25
C ARG A 5 -5.41 1.33 -11.16
N LYS A 6 -6.70 1.42 -10.80
CA LYS A 6 -7.38 2.69 -10.56
C LYS A 6 -6.85 3.27 -9.26
N TYR A 7 -5.89 4.16 -9.44
CA TYR A 7 -5.34 5.04 -8.45
C TYR A 7 -6.41 5.84 -7.70
N SER A 8 -6.36 5.85 -6.35
CA SER A 8 -7.26 6.71 -5.58
C SER A 8 -6.99 8.18 -5.92
N PRO A 9 -7.98 8.92 -6.44
CA PRO A 9 -7.78 10.30 -6.82
C PRO A 9 -7.49 11.18 -5.59
N PRO A 10 -6.71 12.26 -5.75
CA PRO A 10 -6.58 13.26 -4.71
C PRO A 10 -7.97 13.84 -4.40
N GLN A 11 -8.36 13.83 -3.12
CA GLN A 11 -9.61 14.43 -2.67
C GLN A 11 -9.30 15.83 -2.13
N PRO A 12 -9.86 16.91 -2.72
CA PRO A 12 -9.52 18.28 -2.33
C PRO A 12 -9.88 18.57 -0.87
N ASN A 13 -10.93 17.94 -0.35
CA ASN A 13 -11.42 18.15 1.02
C ASN A 13 -10.71 17.26 2.06
N ARG A 14 -9.71 16.47 1.67
CA ARG A 14 -8.96 15.58 2.57
C ARG A 14 -7.45 15.69 2.30
N PRO A 15 -6.84 16.85 2.63
CA PRO A 15 -5.42 17.06 2.44
C PRO A 15 -4.59 16.11 3.32
N ARG A 16 -3.43 15.71 2.80
CA ARG A 16 -2.48 14.86 3.53
C ARG A 16 -1.58 15.75 4.38
N VAL A 17 -1.91 15.88 5.66
CA VAL A 17 -1.24 16.82 6.59
C VAL A 17 -0.16 16.18 7.47
N HIS A 18 -0.21 14.86 7.67
CA HIS A 18 0.76 14.16 8.51
C HIS A 18 2.02 13.79 7.73
N LYS A 19 3.17 14.30 8.16
CA LYS A 19 4.48 13.95 7.59
C LYS A 19 4.95 12.62 8.16
N VAL A 20 5.37 11.72 7.27
CA VAL A 20 6.02 10.45 7.62
C VAL A 20 7.40 10.44 6.96
N THR A 21 8.43 10.16 7.74
CA THR A 21 9.83 10.03 7.28
C THR A 21 10.44 8.80 7.91
N PHE A 22 11.18 8.04 7.11
CA PHE A 22 11.98 6.91 7.55
C PHE A 22 13.33 6.97 6.85
N MET A 23 14.35 6.40 7.49
CA MET A 23 15.68 6.25 6.92
C MET A 23 15.82 4.81 6.45
N LEU A 24 16.49 4.63 5.31
CA LEU A 24 16.83 3.33 4.76
C LEU A 24 18.35 3.24 4.69
N ASN A 25 18.89 2.03 4.84
CA ASN A 25 20.28 1.77 4.50
C ASN A 25 20.47 1.69 2.97
N ASP A 26 21.73 1.60 2.52
CA ASP A 26 22.06 1.58 1.09
C ASP A 26 21.45 0.38 0.35
N GLU A 27 21.39 -0.79 0.99
CA GLU A 27 20.84 -2.02 0.38
C GLU A 27 19.32 -1.93 0.23
N GLU A 28 18.62 -1.46 1.26
CA GLU A 28 17.19 -1.23 1.29
C GLU A 28 16.78 -0.21 0.23
N GLN A 29 17.50 0.91 0.15
CA GLN A 29 17.25 1.95 -0.85
C GLN A 29 17.45 1.40 -2.28
N LYS A 30 18.52 0.64 -2.51
CA LYS A 30 18.80 0.01 -3.81
C LYS A 30 17.74 -1.03 -4.20
N ALA A 31 17.23 -1.79 -3.23
CA ALA A 31 16.16 -2.76 -3.46
C ALA A 31 14.86 -2.05 -3.88
N VAL A 32 14.50 -0.95 -3.19
CA VAL A 32 13.33 -0.15 -3.55
C VAL A 32 13.49 0.44 -4.95
N ASP A 33 14.61 1.08 -5.25
CA ASP A 33 14.82 1.72 -6.56
C ASP A 33 14.77 0.71 -7.71
N ARG A 34 15.36 -0.48 -7.52
CA ARG A 34 15.27 -1.58 -8.48
C ARG A 34 13.82 -2.02 -8.70
N TYR A 35 13.04 -2.16 -7.63
CA TYR A 35 11.63 -2.54 -7.72
C TYR A 35 10.83 -1.50 -8.50
N LEU A 36 10.97 -0.23 -8.14
CA LEU A 36 10.24 0.87 -8.78
C LEU A 36 10.58 0.99 -10.27
N ALA A 37 11.86 0.86 -10.62
CA ALA A 37 12.31 0.85 -12.01
C ALA A 37 11.74 -0.34 -12.80
N ARG A 38 11.77 -1.55 -12.23
CA ARG A 38 11.28 -2.78 -12.87
C ARG A 38 9.80 -2.68 -13.27
N TYR A 39 8.99 -2.02 -12.45
CA TYR A 39 7.54 -1.89 -12.68
C TYR A 39 7.13 -0.52 -13.23
N ASN A 40 8.09 0.30 -13.67
CA ASN A 40 7.86 1.65 -14.18
C ASN A 40 6.99 2.53 -13.26
N ILE A 41 7.33 2.55 -11.97
CA ILE A 41 6.60 3.29 -10.95
C ILE A 41 7.30 4.64 -10.73
N GLU A 42 6.74 5.69 -11.31
CA GLU A 42 7.32 7.04 -11.26
C GLU A 42 7.11 7.71 -9.89
N ASN A 43 5.94 7.53 -9.28
CA ASN A 43 5.59 8.23 -8.04
C ASN A 43 5.92 7.39 -6.80
N LYS A 44 7.15 7.54 -6.28
CA LYS A 44 7.66 6.81 -5.11
C LYS A 44 6.80 7.02 -3.86
N SER A 45 6.49 8.27 -3.51
CA SER A 45 5.73 8.61 -2.30
C SER A 45 4.33 8.00 -2.32
N ARG A 46 3.70 7.98 -3.50
CA ARG A 46 2.40 7.36 -3.68
C ARG A 46 2.47 5.85 -3.52
N TRP A 47 3.50 5.21 -4.09
CA TRP A 47 3.73 3.77 -3.94
C TRP A 47 3.95 3.39 -2.47
N TYR A 48 4.84 4.07 -1.75
CA TYR A 48 5.07 3.81 -0.32
C TYR A 48 3.78 3.87 0.49
N ARG A 49 3.00 4.94 0.30
CA ARG A 49 1.74 5.13 1.02
C ARG A 49 0.72 4.02 0.71
N GLU A 50 0.57 3.64 -0.56
CA GLU A 50 -0.35 2.57 -0.95
C GLU A 50 0.10 1.23 -0.39
N THR A 51 1.38 0.89 -0.49
CA THR A 51 1.93 -0.36 0.04
C THR A 51 1.71 -0.48 1.55
N ILE A 52 2.06 0.57 2.31
CA ILE A 52 1.89 0.59 3.77
C ILE A 52 0.41 0.50 4.15
N LEU A 53 -0.46 1.31 3.55
CA LEU A 53 -1.88 1.30 3.87
C LEU A 53 -2.56 -0.01 3.49
N SER A 54 -2.24 -0.57 2.33
CA SER A 54 -2.79 -1.87 1.92
C SER A 54 -2.37 -2.99 2.87
N HIS A 55 -1.14 -2.96 3.38
CA HIS A 55 -0.69 -3.92 4.39
C HIS A 55 -1.46 -3.75 5.71
N ILE A 56 -1.51 -2.53 6.25
CA ILE A 56 -2.20 -2.22 7.51
C ILE A 56 -3.68 -2.61 7.43
N LEU A 57 -4.40 -2.18 6.39
CA LEU A 57 -5.83 -2.44 6.27
C LEU A 57 -6.13 -3.93 6.15
N LYS A 58 -5.30 -4.68 5.40
CA LYS A 58 -5.44 -6.13 5.28
C LYS A 58 -5.25 -6.82 6.63
N THR A 59 -4.20 -6.46 7.37
CA THR A 59 -3.95 -7.02 8.70
C THR A 59 -5.08 -6.68 9.68
N LEU A 60 -5.57 -5.43 9.68
CA LEU A 60 -6.71 -5.04 10.52
C LEU A 60 -8.00 -5.79 10.18
N GLU A 61 -8.22 -6.11 8.90
CA GLU A 61 -9.36 -6.92 8.46
C GLU A 61 -9.24 -8.38 8.91
N GLU A 62 -8.05 -8.96 8.82
CA GLU A 62 -7.75 -10.33 9.27
C GLU A 62 -7.86 -10.47 10.80
N ASP A 63 -7.43 -9.46 11.56
CA ASP A 63 -7.48 -9.45 13.03
C ASP A 63 -8.87 -9.06 13.58
N TYR A 64 -9.77 -8.55 12.73
CA TYR A 64 -11.09 -8.14 13.17
C TYR A 64 -11.88 -9.37 13.64
N PRO A 65 -12.38 -9.41 14.90
CA PRO A 65 -13.09 -10.57 15.40
C PRO A 65 -14.43 -10.72 14.67
N THR A 66 -14.47 -11.59 13.66
CA THR A 66 -15.68 -11.94 12.94
C THR A 66 -16.36 -13.15 13.58
N LEU A 67 -17.70 -13.18 13.52
CA LEU A 67 -18.50 -14.27 14.08
C LEU A 67 -18.21 -15.62 13.39
N PHE A 68 -17.85 -15.57 12.10
CA PHE A 68 -17.45 -16.72 11.30
C PHE A 68 -16.14 -16.41 10.60
N LYS A 69 -15.28 -17.42 10.46
CA LYS A 69 -14.06 -17.30 9.66
C LYS A 69 -14.43 -17.34 8.17
N GLU A 70 -13.59 -16.77 7.32
CA GLU A 70 -13.83 -16.72 5.87
C GLU A 70 -14.03 -18.13 5.25
N THR A 71 -13.39 -19.14 5.86
CA THR A 71 -13.55 -20.56 5.50
C THR A 71 -14.93 -21.14 5.83
N GLU A 72 -15.62 -20.58 6.82
CA GLU A 72 -16.94 -21.01 7.29
C GLU A 72 -18.06 -20.32 6.49
N MET A 73 -17.82 -19.11 5.96
CA MET A 73 -18.80 -18.35 5.18
C MET A 73 -18.95 -18.80 3.72
N ARG A 74 -17.98 -19.54 3.16
CA ARG A 74 -17.97 -19.97 1.75
C ARG A 74 -18.54 -21.38 1.50
N ARG A 75 -19.15 -22.01 2.51
CA ARG A 75 -19.89 -23.28 2.39
C ARG A 75 -21.37 -23.02 2.21
#